data_AF-A0A7X9RS10-F1
#
_entry.id   AF-A0A7X9RS10-F1
#
_cell.length_a   1.000
_cell.length_b   1.000
_cell.length_c   1.000
_cell.angle_alpha   90.00
_cell.angle_beta   90.00
_cell.angle_gamma   90.00
#
_symmetry.space_group_name_H-M   'P 1'
#
loop_
_entity.id
_entity.type
_entity.pdbx_description
1 polymer ?
#
loop_
_entity_poly.entity_id
_entity_poly.type
_entity_poly.pdbx_seq_one_letter_code
_entity_poly.pdbx_strand_id
1 'polypeptide(L)' 'MLISCKKATELIEKKDIFGLTKKEKFSLDIHVFLCSKCKKYERLSEELDHTLMHFFNSKTDEELKLTEEKKEKIKEVIKK' A
#
# COMPACT_ATOMS: atom_id res chain seq x y z
N MET A 1 8.88 7.30 -19.91
CA MET A 1 8.12 6.83 -21.10
C MET A 1 6.65 7.07 -20.82
N LEU A 2 5.87 7.51 -21.80
CA LEU A 2 4.43 7.67 -21.61
C LEU A 2 3.74 6.29 -21.72
N ILE A 3 3.31 5.74 -20.60
CA ILE A 3 2.56 4.48 -20.54
C ILE A 3 1.07 4.72 -20.83
N SER A 4 0.29 3.65 -21.02
CA SER A 4 -1.17 3.76 -21.13
C SER A 4 -1.82 4.02 -19.76
N CYS A 5 -3.01 4.61 -19.73
CA CYS A 5 -3.76 4.80 -18.49
C CYS A 5 -4.00 3.47 -17.74
N LYS A 6 -4.28 2.39 -18.47
CA LYS A 6 -4.43 1.04 -17.89
C LYS A 6 -3.16 0.60 -17.16
N LYS A 7 -1.98 0.85 -17.74
CA LYS A 7 -0.72 0.51 -17.09
C LYS A 7 -0.42 1.45 -15.93
N ALA A 8 -0.80 2.72 -16.04
CA ALA A 8 -0.66 3.68 -14.95
C ALA A 8 -1.49 3.26 -13.74
N THR A 9 -2.77 2.91 -13.90
CA THR A 9 -3.62 2.42 -12.80
C THR A 9 -3.07 1.14 -12.19
N GLU A 10 -2.58 0.20 -13.00
CA GLU A 10 -1.91 -1.01 -12.48
C GLU A 10 -0.67 -0.68 -11.63
N LEU A 11 0.15 0.27 -12.06
CA LEU A 11 1.35 0.68 -11.30
C LEU A 11 1.00 1.48 -10.04
N ILE A 12 -0.12 2.22 -10.03
CA ILE A 12 -0.63 2.91 -8.84
C ILE A 12 -0.95 1.87 -7.75
N GLU A 13 -1.79 0.88 -8.05
CA GLU A 13 -2.12 -0.18 -7.07
C GLU A 13 -0.89 -1.00 -6.66
N LYS A 14 0.01 -1.27 -7.61
CA LYS A 14 1.22 -2.05 -7.34
C LYS A 14 2.16 -1.33 -6.37
N LYS A 15 2.20 0.02 -6.39
CA LYS A 15 3.16 0.79 -5.57
C LYS A 15 2.96 0.53 -4.08
N ASP A 16 1.71 0.37 -3.66
CA ASP A 16 1.34 0.28 -2.25
C ASP A 16 1.44 -1.15 -1.70
N ILE A 17 1.23 -2.18 -2.54
CA ILE A 17 1.29 -3.59 -2.13
C ILE A 17 2.67 -4.22 -2.33
N PHE A 18 3.31 -3.95 -3.47
CA PHE A 18 4.53 -4.66 -3.90
C PHE A 18 5.73 -3.73 -4.11
N GLY A 19 5.51 -2.42 -4.12
CA GLY A 19 6.51 -1.45 -4.52
C GLY A 19 6.75 -1.42 -6.03
N LEU A 20 7.47 -0.39 -6.48
CA LEU A 20 7.83 -0.18 -7.88
C LEU A 20 9.34 -0.24 -8.09
N THR A 21 9.74 -0.78 -9.24
CA THR A 21 11.11 -0.57 -9.73
C THR A 21 11.33 0.90 -10.09
N LYS A 22 12.59 1.36 -10.10
CA LYS A 22 12.93 2.75 -10.44
C LYS A 22 12.38 3.19 -11.81
N LYS A 23 12.38 2.27 -12.79
CA LYS A 23 11.87 2.53 -14.15
C LYS A 23 10.35 2.67 -14.19
N GLU A 24 9.65 1.83 -13.42
CA GLU A 24 8.19 1.91 -13.27
C GLU A 24 7.79 3.20 -12.60
N LYS A 25 8.44 3.54 -11.47
CA LYS A 25 8.22 4.78 -10.74
C LYS A 25 8.37 6.00 -11.65
N PHE A 26 9.50 6.13 -12.34
CA PHE A 26 9.74 7.25 -13.25
C PHE A 26 8.71 7.35 -14.39
N SER A 27 8.29 6.20 -14.95
CA SER A 27 7.30 6.19 -16.03
C SER A 27 5.90 6.53 -15.54
N LEU A 28 5.56 6.11 -14.31
CA LEU A 28 4.31 6.47 -13.64
C LEU A 28 4.26 7.96 -13.31
N ASP A 29 5.33 8.50 -12.70
CA ASP A 29 5.43 9.92 -12.32
C ASP A 29 5.19 10.84 -13.51
N ILE A 30 5.83 10.55 -14.66
CA ILE A 30 5.61 11.30 -15.91
C ILE A 30 4.16 11.21 -16.38
N HIS A 31 3.57 10.01 -16.38
CA HIS A 31 2.21 9.82 -16.88
C HIS A 31 1.19 10.54 -15.99
N VAL A 32 1.30 10.42 -14.67
CA VAL A 32 0.42 11.09 -13.72
C VAL A 32 0.54 12.61 -13.81
N PHE A 33 1.75 13.13 -14.01
CA PHE A 33 1.96 14.55 -14.21
C PHE A 33 1.19 15.10 -15.42
N LEU A 34 1.14 14.34 -16.52
CA LEU A 34 0.50 14.76 -17.78
C LEU A 34 -0.99 14.41 -17.86
N CYS A 35 -1.44 13.37 -17.16
CA CYS A 35 -2.80 12.86 -17.25
C CYS A 35 -3.61 13.19 -16.00
N SER A 36 -4.50 14.18 -16.11
CA SER A 36 -5.37 14.62 -15.01
C SER A 36 -6.27 13.50 -14.46
N LYS A 37 -6.71 12.57 -15.31
CA LYS A 37 -7.53 11.42 -14.89
C LYS A 37 -6.74 10.46 -14.00
N CYS A 38 -5.51 10.13 -14.39
CA CYS A 38 -4.64 9.26 -13.60
C CYS A 38 -4.19 9.94 -12.30
N LYS A 39 -3.96 11.26 -12.32
CA LYS A 39 -3.71 12.05 -11.11
C LYS A 39 -4.88 12.06 -10.13
N LYS A 40 -6.12 12.14 -10.65
CA LYS A 40 -7.32 12.02 -9.80
C LYS A 40 -7.47 10.61 -9.26
N TYR A 41 -7.25 9.60 -10.10
CA TYR A 41 -7.31 8.19 -9.70
C TYR A 41 -6.31 7.89 -8.59
N GLU A 42 -5.05 8.32 -8.71
CA GLU A 42 -4.02 8.12 -7.68
C GLU A 42 -4.46 8.64 -6.32
N ARG A 43 -4.94 9.88 -6.26
CA ARG A 43 -5.45 10.47 -5.01
C ARG A 43 -6.64 9.71 -4.43
N LEU A 44 -7.58 9.31 -5.27
CA LEU A 44 -8.74 8.53 -4.84
C LEU A 44 -8.33 7.16 -4.28
N SER A 45 -7.34 6.51 -4.89
CA SER A 45 -6.79 5.24 -4.42
C SER A 45 -6.17 5.40 -3.03
N GLU A 46 -5.32 6.42 -2.86
CA GLU A 46 -4.67 6.72 -1.57
C GLU A 46 -5.69 7.06 -0.46
N GLU A 47 -6.72 7.86 -0.79
CA GLU A 47 -7.79 8.20 0.15
C GLU A 47 -8.64 6.98 0.54
N LEU A 48 -8.93 6.10 -0.42
CA LEU A 48 -9.68 4.87 -0.18
C LEU A 48 -8.92 3.95 0.78
N ASP A 49 -7.63 3.73 0.53
CA ASP A 49 -6.79 2.90 1.38
C ASP A 49 -6.67 3.46 2.80
N HIS A 50 -6.46 4.77 2.94
CA HIS A 50 -6.46 5.43 4.24
C HIS A 50 -7.78 5.27 4.99
N THR A 51 -8.91 5.42 4.28
CA THR A 51 -10.25 5.29 4.86
C THR A 51 -10.52 3.86 5.30
N LEU A 52 -10.16 2.88 4.48
CA LEU A 52 -10.29 1.45 4.82
C LEU A 52 -9.42 1.11 6.02
N MET A 53 -8.15 1.55 6.05
CA MET A 53 -7.25 1.31 7.17
C MET A 53 -7.81 1.89 8.47
N HIS A 54 -8.33 3.12 8.44
CA HIS A 54 -8.99 3.71 9.60
C HIS A 54 -10.23 2.93 10.03
N PHE A 55 -11.07 2.49 9.09
CA PHE A 55 -12.28 1.71 9.38
C PHE A 55 -11.96 0.34 10.02
N PHE A 56 -10.94 -0.36 9.52
CA PHE A 56 -10.51 -1.62 10.11
C PHE A 56 -9.85 -1.43 11.47
N ASN A 57 -8.99 -0.42 11.64
CA ASN A 57 -8.32 -0.15 12.91
C ASN A 57 -9.28 0.36 14.00
N SER A 58 -10.32 1.11 13.64
CA SER A 58 -11.34 1.61 14.59
C SER A 58 -12.33 0.54 15.05
N LYS A 59 -12.39 -0.62 14.38
CA LYS A 59 -13.17 -1.78 14.84
C LYS A 59 -12.38 -2.74 15.73
N THR A 60 -11.06 -2.58 15.85
CA THR A 60 -10.15 -3.46 16.60
C THR A 60 -9.62 -2.81 17.87
N ASP A 61 -10.48 -2.17 18.66
CA ASP A 61 -10.16 -1.79 20.05
C ASP A 61 -10.21 -2.99 21.01
N GLU A 62 -10.52 -4.20 20.50
CA GLU A 62 -9.94 -5.41 21.08
C GLU A 62 -8.47 -5.44 20.67
N GLU A 63 -7.59 -5.00 21.56
CA GLU A 63 -6.15 -5.15 21.43
C GLU A 63 -5.85 -6.53 20.82
N LEU A 64 -5.36 -6.55 19.57
CA LEU A 64 -4.75 -7.73 18.94
C LEU A 64 -3.43 -8.06 19.68
N LYS A 65 -3.53 -8.34 20.99
CA LYS A 65 -2.45 -8.82 21.82
C LYS A 65 -2.17 -10.24 21.37
N LEU A 66 -0.92 -10.51 20.98
CA LEU A 66 -0.44 -11.88 20.93
C LEU A 66 -0.78 -12.52 22.28
N THR A 67 -1.38 -13.71 22.23
CA THR A 67 -1.50 -14.56 23.42
C THR A 67 -0.12 -14.74 24.03
N GLU A 68 -0.04 -14.76 25.36
CA GLU A 68 1.24 -14.88 26.06
C GLU A 68 2.03 -16.12 25.59
N GLU A 69 1.32 -17.21 25.26
CA GLU A 69 1.91 -18.43 24.68
C GLU A 69 2.66 -18.19 23.35
N LYS A 70 2.11 -17.35 22.47
CA LYS A 70 2.77 -17.00 21.19
C LYS A 70 3.98 -16.09 21.44
N LYS A 71 3.93 -15.21 22.44
CA LYS A 71 5.08 -14.35 22.80
C LYS A 71 6.24 -15.17 23.36
N GLU A 72 5.96 -16.17 24.21
CA GLU A 72 7.00 -17.03 24.78
C GLU A 72 7.69 -17.87 23.72
N LYS A 73 6.94 -18.50 22.81
CA LYS A 73 7.51 -19.27 21.69
C LYS A 73 8.45 -18.43 20.82
N ILE A 74 8.12 -17.16 20.57
CA ILE A 74 9.00 -16.25 19.81
C ILE A 74 10.29 -15.94 20.58
N LYS A 75 10.20 -15.70 21.90
CA LYS A 75 11.38 -15.44 22.75
C LYS A 75 12.33 -16.63 22.81
N GLU A 76 11.82 -17.85 22.82
CA GLU A 76 12.64 -19.06 22.80
C GLU A 76 13.43 -19.22 21.50
N VAL A 77 12.80 -18.90 20.37
CA VAL A 77 13.45 -18.99 19.05
C VAL A 77 14.57 -17.96 18.89
N ILE A 78 14.43 -16.76 19.47
CA ILE A 78 15.44 -15.68 19.39
C ILE A 78 16.61 -15.89 20.36
N LYS A 79 16.42 -16.67 21.44
CA LYS A 79 17.48 -16.97 22.42
C LYS A 79 18.44 -18.09 21.98
N LYS A 80 18.18 -18.73 20.84
CA LYS A 80 19.03 -19.77 20.26
C LYS A 80 19.96 -19.18 19.19
#